data_AF-A0A2G3AJ48-F1
#
_entry.id   AF-A0A2G3AJ48-F1
#
_cell.length_a   1.000
_cell.length_b   1.000
_cell.length_c   1.000
_cell.angle_alpha   90.00
_cell.angle_beta   90.00
_cell.angle_gamma   90.00
#
_symmetry.space_group_name_H-M   'P 1'
#
loop_
_entity.id
_entity.type
_entity.pdbx_description
1 polymer ?
#
loop_
_entity_poly.entity_id
_entity_poly.type
_entity_poly.pdbx_seq_one_letter_code
_entity_poly.pdbx_strand_id
1 'polypeptide(L)'
;MQVLIFDDDGRLKRTGTVRTASAHIITAVIGSGVLSLAWATAQFGWVAGPTVLLLFSFVTYYTSSWLSDCYCTSDQVIETRNYTYMDVVRANLGGVKVKICGMMQYVNLVGVVIGYSIASSISMVAVKRSNCFYKHGHHVACNVSSTQYMIMFGVVEIILSQIPDFDQISRLSIVAAVMSFTYSTIGLGLGVAQVVETGKIQV
;
A
#
# COMPACT_ATOMS: atom_id res chain seq x y z
N MET A 1 -29.03 18.18 22.55
CA MET A 1 -28.93 17.35 21.32
C MET A 1 -27.69 17.72 20.50
N GLN A 2 -26.51 17.81 21.12
CA GLN A 2 -25.21 18.06 20.46
C GLN A 2 -24.18 16.96 20.76
N VAL A 3 -24.41 16.15 21.81
CA VAL A 3 -23.50 15.09 22.28
C VAL A 3 -23.51 13.83 21.39
N LEU A 4 -24.46 13.70 20.47
CA LEU A 4 -24.61 12.47 19.65
C LEU A 4 -23.87 12.52 18.31
N ILE A 5 -23.46 13.71 17.86
CA ILE A 5 -22.86 13.94 16.54
C ILE A 5 -21.32 14.01 16.63
N PHE A 6 -20.79 14.42 17.78
CA PHE A 6 -19.36 14.63 17.98
C PHE A 6 -18.78 13.63 19.01
N ASP A 7 -17.59 13.14 18.74
CA ASP A 7 -16.76 12.30 19.61
C ASP A 7 -16.11 13.18 20.72
N ASP A 8 -15.50 12.57 21.74
CA ASP A 8 -14.93 13.30 22.91
C ASP A 8 -13.82 14.33 22.52
N ASP A 9 -13.29 14.20 21.31
CA ASP A 9 -12.29 15.06 20.69
C ASP A 9 -12.87 16.19 19.81
N GLY A 10 -14.21 16.34 19.77
CA GLY A 10 -14.91 17.37 19.01
C GLY A 10 -14.99 17.12 17.50
N ARG A 11 -14.62 15.93 17.00
CA ARG A 11 -14.81 15.52 15.59
C ARG A 11 -16.10 14.72 15.40
N LEU A 12 -16.56 14.63 14.15
CA LEU A 12 -17.72 13.80 13.78
C LEU A 12 -17.55 12.36 14.30
N LYS A 13 -18.62 11.83 14.89
CA LYS A 13 -18.65 10.48 15.48
C LYS A 13 -18.25 9.43 14.44
N ARG A 14 -17.23 8.64 14.76
CA ARG A 14 -16.72 7.59 13.88
C ARG A 14 -17.72 6.43 13.80
N THR A 15 -18.08 6.03 12.60
CA THR A 15 -18.99 4.90 12.32
C THR A 15 -18.28 3.64 11.82
N GLY A 16 -16.95 3.69 11.71
CA GLY A 16 -16.14 2.58 11.21
C GLY A 16 -16.17 1.38 12.17
N THR A 17 -16.28 0.17 11.59
CA THR A 17 -16.20 -1.09 12.35
C THR A 17 -14.80 -1.68 12.27
N VAL A 18 -14.47 -2.61 13.18
CA VAL A 18 -13.21 -3.39 13.12
C VAL A 18 -13.01 -4.07 11.76
N ARG A 19 -14.10 -4.51 11.11
CA ARG A 19 -14.07 -5.12 9.78
C ARG A 19 -13.64 -4.11 8.72
N THR A 20 -14.26 -2.94 8.71
CA THR A 20 -13.92 -1.86 7.78
C THR A 20 -12.48 -1.40 7.98
N ALA A 21 -12.05 -1.22 9.23
CA ALA A 21 -10.67 -0.87 9.56
C ALA A 21 -9.66 -1.94 9.10
N SER A 22 -9.94 -3.22 9.37
CA SER A 22 -9.08 -4.32 8.92
C SER A 22 -9.00 -4.40 7.39
N ALA A 23 -10.13 -4.20 6.69
CA ALA A 23 -10.14 -4.18 5.23
C ALA A 23 -9.27 -3.04 4.69
N HIS A 24 -9.39 -1.84 5.25
CA HIS A 24 -8.55 -0.71 4.89
C HIS A 24 -7.07 -0.98 5.09
N ILE A 25 -6.68 -1.52 6.25
CA ILE A 25 -5.28 -1.86 6.55
C ILE A 25 -4.76 -2.89 5.53
N ILE A 26 -5.52 -3.96 5.28
CA ILE A 26 -5.13 -4.99 4.31
C ILE A 26 -4.92 -4.37 2.92
N THR A 27 -5.85 -3.53 2.46
CA THR A 27 -5.75 -2.90 1.13
C THR A 27 -4.66 -1.84 1.03
N ALA A 28 -4.26 -1.23 2.15
CA ALA A 28 -3.14 -0.31 2.19
C ALA A 28 -1.80 -1.06 2.10
N VAL A 29 -1.73 -2.28 2.65
CA VAL A 29 -0.53 -3.11 2.64
C VAL A 29 -0.39 -3.88 1.31
N ILE A 30 -1.50 -4.40 0.77
CA ILE A 30 -1.48 -5.12 -0.50
C ILE A 30 -1.45 -4.11 -1.66
N GLY A 31 -0.25 -3.85 -2.18
CA GLY A 31 -0.01 -2.92 -3.28
C GLY A 31 0.95 -3.47 -4.34
N SER A 32 1.45 -2.56 -5.19
CA SER A 32 2.40 -2.88 -6.25
C SER A 32 3.69 -3.52 -5.73
N GLY A 33 4.04 -3.28 -4.47
CA GLY A 33 5.19 -3.87 -3.79
C GLY A 33 5.16 -5.40 -3.70
N VAL A 34 3.99 -6.04 -3.82
CA VAL A 34 3.92 -7.52 -3.79
C VAL A 34 4.62 -8.14 -5.01
N LEU A 35 4.64 -7.45 -6.15
CA LEU A 35 5.30 -7.95 -7.36
C LEU A 35 6.82 -7.99 -7.19
N SER A 36 7.42 -6.96 -6.60
CA SER A 36 8.86 -6.94 -6.31
C SER A 36 9.22 -7.83 -5.11
N LEU A 37 8.31 -7.97 -4.14
CA LEU A 37 8.48 -8.84 -2.99
C LEU A 37 8.63 -10.31 -3.41
N ALA A 38 7.83 -10.78 -4.38
CA ALA A 38 7.94 -12.14 -4.90
C ALA A 38 9.34 -12.41 -5.48
N TRP A 39 9.85 -11.49 -6.29
CA TRP A 39 11.20 -11.59 -6.85
C TRP A 39 12.29 -11.55 -5.77
N ALA A 40 12.20 -10.64 -4.81
CA ALA A 40 13.16 -10.54 -3.71
C ALA A 40 13.16 -11.81 -2.84
N THR A 41 11.97 -12.34 -2.53
CA THR A 41 11.82 -13.60 -1.78
C THR A 41 12.43 -14.77 -2.54
N ALA A 42 12.27 -14.81 -3.86
CA ALA A 42 12.90 -15.82 -4.70
C ALA A 42 14.44 -15.78 -4.64
N GLN A 43 15.05 -14.60 -4.47
CA GLN A 43 16.51 -14.50 -4.32
C GLN A 43 17.03 -15.11 -3.00
N PHE A 44 16.21 -15.12 -1.93
CA PHE A 44 16.57 -15.77 -0.66
C PHE A 44 16.34 -17.29 -0.67
N GLY A 45 15.74 -17.84 -1.72
CA GLY A 45 15.42 -19.26 -1.83
C GLY A 45 14.24 -19.70 -0.96
N TRP A 46 13.87 -20.98 -1.11
CA TRP A 46 12.63 -21.55 -0.56
C TRP A 46 12.51 -21.49 0.98
N VAL A 47 13.63 -21.55 1.71
CA VAL A 47 13.60 -21.57 3.18
C VAL A 47 13.82 -20.19 3.78
N ALA A 48 14.87 -19.48 3.35
CA ALA A 48 15.19 -18.18 3.94
C ALA A 48 14.17 -17.11 3.54
N GLY A 49 13.58 -17.17 2.34
CA GLY A 49 12.52 -16.26 1.89
C GLY A 49 11.33 -16.22 2.85
N PRO A 50 10.58 -17.32 3.04
CA PRO A 50 9.47 -17.38 3.99
C PRO A 50 9.88 -17.06 5.43
N THR A 51 11.06 -17.50 5.86
CA THR A 51 11.57 -17.21 7.21
C THR A 51 11.72 -15.70 7.43
N VAL A 52 12.31 -14.97 6.47
CA VAL A 52 12.46 -13.51 6.54
C VAL A 52 11.10 -12.81 6.48
N LEU A 53 10.15 -13.30 5.67
CA LEU A 53 8.79 -12.76 5.63
C LEU A 53 8.07 -12.89 6.98
N LEU A 54 8.20 -14.04 7.65
CA LEU A 54 7.64 -14.26 8.99
C LEU A 54 8.30 -13.35 10.03
N LEU A 55 9.62 -13.19 9.97
CA LEU A 55 10.34 -12.27 10.85
C LEU A 55 9.88 -10.82 10.67
N PHE A 56 9.76 -10.34 9.43
CA PHE A 56 9.24 -9.00 9.18
C PHE A 56 7.78 -8.86 9.60
N SER A 57 6.94 -9.88 9.39
CA SER A 57 5.57 -9.88 9.89
C SER A 57 5.50 -9.73 11.41
N PHE A 58 6.34 -10.45 12.16
CA PHE A 58 6.41 -10.33 13.62
C PHE A 58 6.86 -8.93 14.07
N VAL A 59 7.90 -8.38 13.44
CA VAL A 59 8.38 -7.02 13.73
C VAL A 59 7.31 -5.97 13.42
N THR A 60 6.61 -6.08 12.28
CA THR A 60 5.51 -5.18 11.92
C THR A 60 4.35 -5.29 12.90
N TYR A 61 3.98 -6.49 13.33
CA TYR A 61 2.92 -6.69 14.34
C TYR A 61 3.29 -6.04 15.68
N TYR A 62 4.51 -6.27 16.17
CA TYR A 62 4.98 -5.72 17.43
C TYR A 62 5.01 -4.19 17.39
N THR A 63 5.61 -3.61 16.35
CA THR A 63 5.67 -2.14 16.17
C THR A 63 4.29 -1.50 15.99
N SER A 64 3.37 -2.15 15.27
CA SER A 64 2.00 -1.66 15.12
C SER A 64 1.23 -1.66 16.44
N SER A 65 1.45 -2.66 17.28
CA SER A 65 0.83 -2.75 18.61
C SER A 65 1.31 -1.63 19.54
N TRP A 66 2.63 -1.37 19.55
CA TRP A 66 3.19 -0.21 20.27
C TRP A 66 2.63 1.11 19.77
N LEU A 67 2.48 1.26 18.45
CA LEU A 67 1.93 2.48 17.88
C LEU A 67 0.45 2.67 18.23
N SER A 68 -0.34 1.58 18.27
CA SER A 68 -1.74 1.65 18.72
C SER A 68 -1.86 1.98 20.20
N ASP A 69 -0.95 1.49 21.04
CA ASP A 69 -0.95 1.82 22.47
C ASP A 69 -0.60 3.30 22.70
N CYS A 70 0.31 3.86 21.89
CA CYS A 70 0.67 5.28 21.93
C CYS A 70 -0.35 6.23 21.25
N TYR A 71 -1.46 5.71 20.71
CA TYR A 71 -2.48 6.51 20.01
C TYR A 71 -3.19 7.52 20.93
N CYS A 72 -3.51 7.09 22.17
CA CYS A 72 -4.04 7.95 23.22
C CYS A 72 -2.92 8.33 24.18
N THR A 73 -2.56 9.62 24.22
CA THR A 73 -1.67 10.12 25.26
C THR A 73 -2.53 10.60 26.42
N SER A 74 -2.47 9.87 27.54
CA SER A 74 -3.16 10.25 28.78
C SER A 74 -2.35 11.32 29.50
N ASP A 75 -2.45 12.57 29.04
CA ASP A 75 -1.98 13.70 29.84
C ASP A 75 -3.02 13.99 30.94
N GLN A 76 -2.58 14.30 32.16
CA GLN A 76 -3.34 14.14 33.41
C GLN A 76 -4.65 14.96 33.56
N VAL A 77 -5.10 15.68 32.52
CA VAL A 77 -6.33 16.49 32.57
C VAL A 77 -7.17 16.42 31.27
N ILE A 78 -6.60 16.04 30.11
CA ILE A 78 -7.31 15.98 28.82
C ILE A 78 -6.77 14.80 27.98
N GLU A 79 -7.62 13.82 27.66
CA GLU A 79 -7.28 12.73 26.75
C GLU A 79 -7.12 13.31 25.32
N THR A 80 -5.88 13.45 24.85
CA THR A 80 -5.61 13.95 23.50
C THR A 80 -5.26 12.79 22.58
N ARG A 81 -6.06 12.62 21.51
CA ARG A 81 -5.86 11.57 20.49
C ARG A 81 -4.95 12.10 19.39
N ASN A 82 -3.86 11.38 19.13
CA ASN A 82 -2.89 11.74 18.10
C ASN A 82 -3.19 10.99 16.79
N TYR A 83 -3.65 11.71 15.78
CA TYR A 83 -4.10 11.12 14.50
C TYR A 83 -2.99 10.82 13.51
N THR A 84 -1.86 11.48 13.65
CA THR A 84 -0.74 11.32 12.75
C THR A 84 0.44 10.73 13.50
N TYR A 85 1.24 9.92 12.81
CA TYR A 85 2.47 9.36 13.36
C TYR A 85 3.38 10.44 13.96
N MET A 86 3.50 11.59 13.28
CA MET A 86 4.30 12.72 13.74
C MET A 86 3.78 13.34 15.03
N ASP A 87 2.46 13.38 15.23
CA ASP A 87 1.88 13.89 16.47
C ASP A 87 2.10 12.91 17.63
N VAL A 88 1.96 11.59 17.37
CA VAL A 88 2.28 10.55 18.37
C VAL A 88 3.74 10.64 18.80
N VAL A 89 4.67 10.78 17.85
CA VAL A 89 6.11 10.90 18.15
C VAL A 89 6.40 12.22 18.88
N ARG A 90 5.70 13.31 18.55
CA ARG A 90 5.85 14.59 19.26
C ARG A 90 5.38 14.49 20.70
N ALA A 91 4.26 13.83 20.96
CA ALA A 91 3.69 13.66 22.29
C ALA A 91 4.53 12.74 23.18
N ASN A 92 5.13 11.67 22.62
CA ASN A 92 5.84 10.66 23.42
C ASN A 92 7.38 10.86 23.48
N LEU A 93 8.03 11.30 22.40
CA LEU A 93 9.50 11.34 22.30
C LEU A 93 10.07 12.75 22.37
N GLY A 94 9.32 13.75 21.90
CA GLY A 94 9.72 15.17 21.90
C GLY A 94 11.00 15.52 21.11
N GLY A 95 11.20 16.82 20.89
CA GLY A 95 12.49 17.38 20.43
C GLY A 95 13.00 16.88 19.07
N VAL A 96 14.31 16.58 19.01
CA VAL A 96 15.04 16.25 17.76
C VAL A 96 14.58 14.92 17.14
N LYS A 97 14.10 13.98 17.95
CA LYS A 97 13.65 12.65 17.49
C LYS A 97 12.46 12.75 16.53
N VAL A 98 11.57 13.72 16.74
CA VAL A 98 10.44 14.02 15.84
C VAL A 98 10.93 14.37 14.44
N LYS A 99 11.99 15.20 14.32
CA LYS A 99 12.54 15.59 13.03
C LYS A 99 13.14 14.40 12.28
N ILE A 100 13.84 13.51 12.98
CA ILE A 100 14.44 12.30 12.39
C ILE A 100 13.35 11.33 11.94
N CYS A 101 12.37 11.03 12.80
CA CYS A 101 11.25 10.14 12.47
C CYS A 101 10.41 10.69 11.33
N GLY A 102 10.15 11.99 11.31
CA GLY A 102 9.45 12.65 10.20
C GLY A 102 10.21 12.57 8.90
N MET A 103 11.53 12.81 8.92
CA MET A 103 12.37 12.66 7.73
C MET A 103 12.29 11.24 7.16
N MET A 104 12.39 10.20 8.01
CA MET A 104 12.24 8.81 7.57
C MET A 104 10.85 8.54 6.97
N GLN A 105 9.79 9.06 7.59
CA GLN A 105 8.42 8.92 7.07
C GLN A 105 8.26 9.60 5.70
N TYR A 106 8.76 10.82 5.51
CA TYR A 106 8.67 11.53 4.23
C TYR A 106 9.47 10.83 3.13
N VAL A 107 10.67 10.33 3.44
CA VAL A 107 11.47 9.54 2.49
C VAL A 107 10.72 8.29 2.05
N ASN A 108 10.07 7.58 2.99
CA ASN A 108 9.25 6.42 2.68
C ASN A 108 8.07 6.80 1.76
N LEU A 109 7.32 7.85 2.09
CA LEU A 109 6.19 8.32 1.29
C LEU A 109 6.62 8.72 -0.14
N VAL A 110 7.74 9.42 -0.29
CA VAL A 110 8.30 9.77 -1.61
C VAL A 110 8.67 8.52 -2.40
N GLY A 111 9.35 7.55 -1.75
CA GLY A 111 9.71 6.29 -2.39
C GLY A 111 8.48 5.50 -2.85
N VAL A 112 7.42 5.48 -2.04
CA VAL A 112 6.15 4.83 -2.37
C VAL A 112 5.49 5.50 -3.59
N VAL A 113 5.42 6.83 -3.64
CA VAL A 113 4.85 7.56 -4.79
C VAL A 113 5.64 7.30 -6.07
N ILE A 114 6.97 7.34 -6.01
CA ILE A 114 7.84 7.02 -7.17
C ILE A 114 7.59 5.58 -7.63
N GLY A 115 7.55 4.63 -6.69
CA GLY A 115 7.31 3.22 -6.98
C GLY A 115 5.96 2.99 -7.68
N TYR A 116 4.89 3.60 -7.16
CA TYR A 116 3.55 3.51 -7.77
C TYR A 116 3.49 4.16 -9.16
N SER A 117 4.13 5.32 -9.33
CA SER A 117 4.21 6.02 -10.62
C SER A 117 4.90 5.17 -11.69
N ILE A 118 6.03 4.55 -11.35
CA ILE A 118 6.77 3.68 -12.28
C ILE A 118 5.96 2.42 -12.59
N ALA A 119 5.42 1.75 -11.55
CA ALA A 119 4.64 0.53 -11.73
C ALA A 119 3.41 0.76 -12.62
N SER A 120 2.66 1.82 -12.36
CA SER A 120 1.48 2.22 -13.15
C SER A 120 1.82 2.47 -14.62
N SER A 121 2.91 3.20 -14.87
CA SER A 121 3.40 3.46 -16.23
C SER A 121 3.75 2.16 -16.97
N ILE A 122 4.50 1.25 -16.34
CA ILE A 122 4.89 -0.04 -16.93
C ILE A 122 3.64 -0.88 -17.24
N SER A 123 2.67 -0.94 -16.32
CA SER A 123 1.41 -1.66 -16.55
C SER A 123 0.65 -1.12 -17.76
N MET A 124 0.56 0.21 -17.91
CA MET A 124 -0.16 0.82 -19.03
C MET A 124 0.56 0.60 -20.38
N VAL A 125 1.90 0.65 -20.38
CA VAL A 125 2.72 0.31 -21.55
C VAL A 125 2.48 -1.14 -21.97
N ALA A 126 2.42 -2.07 -21.02
CA ALA A 126 2.13 -3.48 -21.30
C ALA A 126 0.74 -3.66 -21.92
N VAL A 127 -0.30 -3.03 -21.38
CA VAL A 127 -1.67 -3.10 -21.93
C VAL A 127 -1.72 -2.58 -23.37
N LYS A 128 -1.11 -1.42 -23.63
CA LYS A 128 -1.10 -0.81 -24.97
C LYS A 128 -0.32 -1.64 -25.98
N ARG A 129 0.78 -2.25 -25.55
CA ARG A 129 1.56 -3.16 -26.37
C ARG A 129 0.77 -4.41 -26.72
N SER A 130 0.07 -5.02 -25.75
CA SER A 130 -0.81 -6.17 -25.99
C SER A 130 -1.95 -5.83 -26.96
N ASN A 131 -2.59 -4.67 -26.82
CA ASN A 131 -3.64 -4.22 -27.74
C ASN A 131 -3.10 -3.96 -29.16
N CYS A 132 -1.86 -3.48 -29.28
CA CYS A 132 -1.20 -3.27 -30.55
C CYS A 132 -0.91 -4.59 -31.28
N PHE A 133 -0.39 -5.60 -30.56
CA PHE A 133 -0.16 -6.95 -31.11
C PHE A 133 -1.46 -7.65 -31.50
N TYR A 134 -2.54 -7.47 -30.71
CA TYR A 134 -3.85 -8.01 -31.05
C TYR A 134 -4.39 -7.44 -32.36
N LYS A 135 -4.19 -6.13 -32.61
CA LYS A 135 -4.73 -5.44 -33.79
C LYS A 135 -3.89 -5.62 -35.06
N HIS A 136 -2.56 -5.63 -34.95
CA HIS A 136 -1.65 -5.60 -36.12
C HIS A 136 -0.82 -6.87 -36.29
N GLY A 137 -1.00 -7.87 -35.41
CA GLY A 137 -0.22 -9.11 -35.39
C GLY A 137 1.14 -8.95 -34.70
N HIS A 138 1.75 -10.07 -34.33
CA HIS A 138 3.04 -10.09 -33.61
C HIS A 138 4.25 -9.63 -34.44
N HIS A 139 4.06 -9.37 -35.73
CA HIS A 139 5.13 -9.03 -36.67
C HIS A 139 5.46 -7.53 -36.73
N VAL A 140 4.69 -6.66 -36.06
CA VAL A 140 4.95 -5.21 -36.04
C VAL A 140 5.66 -4.76 -34.76
N ALA A 141 6.63 -3.85 -34.90
CA ALA A 141 7.30 -3.23 -33.76
C ALA A 141 6.40 -2.18 -33.08
N CYS A 142 5.69 -2.59 -32.03
CA CYS A 142 4.88 -1.68 -31.22
C CYS A 142 5.74 -0.99 -30.16
N ASN A 143 6.29 0.19 -30.50
CA ASN A 143 6.98 1.06 -29.54
C ASN A 143 5.97 1.96 -28.81
N VAL A 144 5.95 1.86 -27.49
CA VAL A 144 5.06 2.64 -26.61
C VAL A 144 5.92 3.39 -25.59
N SER A 145 5.74 4.70 -25.48
CA SER A 145 6.52 5.54 -24.56
C SER A 145 5.99 5.48 -23.13
N SER A 146 6.85 5.13 -22.17
CA SER A 146 6.51 5.10 -20.74
C SER A 146 6.37 6.49 -20.13
N THR A 147 7.10 7.49 -20.65
CA THR A 147 7.15 8.85 -20.08
C THR A 147 5.78 9.53 -20.12
N GLN A 148 5.02 9.32 -21.19
CA GLN A 148 3.68 9.91 -21.33
C GLN A 148 2.71 9.39 -20.26
N TYR A 149 2.76 8.09 -19.96
CA TYR A 149 1.91 7.48 -18.92
C TYR A 149 2.33 7.86 -17.51
N MET A 150 3.63 8.08 -17.28
CA MET A 150 4.13 8.58 -16.00
C MET A 150 3.61 9.99 -15.70
N ILE A 151 3.67 10.89 -16.69
CA ILE A 151 3.12 12.25 -16.55
C ILE A 151 1.60 12.21 -16.36
N MET A 152 0.89 11.40 -17.15
CA MET A 152 -0.56 11.26 -17.04
C MET A 152 -0.97 10.76 -15.65
N PHE A 153 -0.27 9.77 -15.10
CA PHE A 153 -0.55 9.24 -13.77
C PHE A 153 -0.30 10.29 -12.69
N GLY A 154 0.80 11.04 -12.77
CA GLY A 154 1.08 12.14 -11.83
C GLY A 154 0.00 13.24 -11.83
N VAL A 155 -0.57 13.58 -13.01
CA VAL A 155 -1.71 14.51 -13.09
C VAL A 155 -2.94 13.94 -12.37
N VAL A 156 -3.22 12.64 -12.54
CA VAL A 156 -4.32 11.97 -11.83
C VAL A 156 -4.08 11.95 -10.33
N GLU A 157 -2.87 11.69 -9.85
CA GLU A 157 -2.52 11.75 -8.43
C GLU A 157 -2.74 13.15 -7.85
N ILE A 158 -2.36 14.21 -8.57
CA ILE A 158 -2.62 15.60 -8.14
C ILE A 158 -4.12 15.85 -8.00
N ILE A 159 -4.93 15.42 -8.96
CA ILE A 159 -6.39 15.56 -8.91
C ILE A 159 -6.97 14.76 -7.73
N LEU A 160 -6.54 13.52 -7.55
CA LEU A 160 -7.01 12.66 -6.46
C LEU A 160 -6.59 13.20 -5.08
N SER A 161 -5.43 13.87 -4.97
CA SER A 161 -4.99 14.50 -3.72
C SER A 161 -5.91 15.64 -3.25
N GLN A 162 -6.74 16.19 -4.15
CA GLN A 162 -7.71 17.23 -3.82
C GLN A 162 -9.00 16.68 -3.18
N ILE A 163 -9.14 15.36 -3.05
CA ILE A 163 -10.32 14.72 -2.47
C ILE A 163 -10.07 14.49 -0.97
N PRO A 164 -10.70 15.28 -0.08
CA PRO A 164 -10.48 15.16 1.37
C PRO A 164 -11.38 14.10 2.05
N ASP A 165 -12.22 13.38 1.28
CA ASP A 165 -13.40 12.72 1.83
C ASP A 165 -13.22 11.21 2.14
N PHE A 166 -13.46 10.84 3.39
CA PHE A 166 -13.22 9.50 3.94
C PHE A 166 -14.16 8.42 3.39
N ASP A 167 -15.37 8.79 2.95
CA ASP A 167 -16.35 7.85 2.39
C ASP A 167 -15.94 7.32 0.99
N GLN A 168 -15.13 8.10 0.26
CA GLN A 168 -14.61 7.68 -1.05
C GLN A 168 -13.45 6.69 -0.92
N ILE A 169 -12.69 6.75 0.18
CA ILE A 169 -11.56 5.85 0.45
C ILE A 169 -12.04 4.41 0.66
N SER A 170 -13.23 4.21 1.25
CA SER A 170 -13.84 2.87 1.41
C SER A 170 -14.14 2.20 0.07
N ARG A 171 -14.71 2.94 -0.87
CA ARG A 171 -14.96 2.44 -2.23
C ARG A 171 -13.66 2.13 -2.98
N LEU A 172 -12.64 2.99 -2.85
CA LEU A 172 -11.32 2.76 -3.45
C LEU A 172 -10.62 1.52 -2.86
N SER A 173 -10.71 1.33 -1.54
CA SER A 173 -10.18 0.17 -0.84
C SER A 173 -10.80 -1.14 -1.35
N ILE A 174 -12.12 -1.19 -1.56
CA ILE A 174 -12.79 -2.37 -2.13
C ILE A 174 -12.25 -2.68 -3.53
N VAL A 175 -12.10 -1.69 -4.40
CA VAL A 175 -11.54 -1.90 -5.75
C VAL A 175 -10.10 -2.41 -5.66
N ALA A 176 -9.28 -1.81 -4.79
CA ALA A 176 -7.91 -2.26 -4.56
C ALA A 176 -7.85 -3.72 -4.06
N ALA A 177 -8.76 -4.13 -3.17
CA ALA A 177 -8.86 -5.51 -2.71
C ALA A 177 -9.17 -6.48 -3.86
N VAL A 178 -10.15 -6.15 -4.71
CA VAL A 178 -10.54 -7.00 -5.85
C VAL A 178 -9.38 -7.15 -6.84
N MET A 179 -8.73 -6.04 -7.18
CA MET A 179 -7.53 -6.07 -8.04
C MET A 179 -6.41 -6.90 -7.41
N SER A 180 -6.29 -6.85 -6.08
CA SER A 180 -5.29 -7.57 -5.33
C SER A 180 -5.45 -9.09 -5.40
N PHE A 181 -6.65 -9.57 -5.11
CA PHE A 181 -6.95 -10.99 -5.25
C PHE A 181 -6.83 -11.48 -6.70
N THR A 182 -7.19 -10.62 -7.66
CA THR A 182 -7.09 -10.94 -9.10
C THR A 182 -5.63 -11.12 -9.53
N TYR A 183 -4.72 -10.21 -9.17
CA TYR A 183 -3.30 -10.38 -9.54
C TYR A 183 -2.70 -11.62 -8.85
N SER A 184 -3.06 -11.87 -7.59
CA SER A 184 -2.51 -12.99 -6.82
C SER A 184 -2.95 -14.34 -7.40
N THR A 185 -4.23 -14.46 -7.77
CA THR A 185 -4.77 -15.67 -8.42
C THR A 185 -4.17 -15.91 -9.79
N ILE A 186 -3.99 -14.87 -10.61
CA ILE A 186 -3.29 -14.98 -11.91
C ILE A 186 -1.84 -15.42 -11.70
N GLY A 187 -1.12 -14.79 -10.77
CA GLY A 187 0.27 -15.13 -10.46
C GLY A 187 0.43 -16.58 -9.97
N LEU A 188 -0.46 -17.02 -9.06
CA LEU A 188 -0.51 -18.39 -8.58
C LEU A 188 -0.79 -19.37 -9.75
N GLY A 189 -1.79 -19.05 -10.58
CA GLY A 189 -2.18 -19.89 -11.72
C GLY A 189 -1.03 -20.07 -12.72
N LEU A 190 -0.36 -18.98 -13.09
CA LEU A 190 0.81 -19.03 -13.98
C LEU A 190 1.97 -19.81 -13.34
N GLY A 191 2.22 -19.62 -12.04
CA GLY A 191 3.26 -20.36 -11.32
C GLY A 191 3.00 -21.87 -11.28
N VAL A 192 1.75 -22.27 -10.97
CA VAL A 192 1.35 -23.69 -10.99
C VAL A 192 1.46 -24.28 -12.39
N ALA A 193 0.98 -23.57 -13.42
CA ALA A 193 1.09 -24.02 -14.80
C ALA A 193 2.55 -24.25 -15.21
N GLN A 194 3.45 -23.34 -14.85
CA GLN A 194 4.88 -23.47 -15.14
C GLN A 194 5.52 -24.67 -14.43
N VAL A 195 5.14 -24.97 -13.19
CA VAL A 195 5.63 -26.16 -12.46
C VAL A 195 5.14 -27.45 -13.12
N VAL A 196 3.88 -27.49 -13.55
CA VAL A 196 3.30 -28.65 -14.24
C VAL A 196 3.98 -28.89 -15.58
N GLU A 197 4.27 -27.82 -16.35
CA GLU A 197 4.95 -27.92 -17.65
C GLU A 197 6.42 -28.33 -17.51
N THR A 198 7.14 -27.77 -16.53
CA THR A 198 8.59 -27.99 -16.38
C THR A 198 8.91 -29.30 -15.65
N GLY A 199 7.98 -29.83 -14.84
CA GLY A 199 8.15 -31.08 -14.09
C GLY A 199 9.29 -31.06 -13.05
N LYS A 200 9.90 -29.90 -12.79
CA LYS A 200 11.02 -29.69 -11.88
C LYS A 200 10.72 -28.51 -10.96
N ILE A 201 10.76 -28.76 -9.66
CA ILE A 201 10.83 -27.71 -8.64
C ILE A 201 12.29 -27.25 -8.64
N GLN A 202 12.59 -26.10 -9.27
CA GLN A 202 13.88 -25.46 -9.09
C GLN A 202 13.87 -24.80 -7.71
N VAL A 203 14.65 -25.39 -6.80
CA VAL A 203 14.79 -24.99 -5.39
C VAL A 203 15.77 -23.83 -5.26
#